data_AF-A0A535AND1-F1
#
_entry.id   AF-A0A535AND1-F1
#
_cell.length_a   1.000
_cell.length_b   1.000
_cell.length_c   1.000
_cell.angle_alpha   90.00
_cell.angle_beta   90.00
_cell.angle_gamma   90.00
#
_symmetry.space_group_name_H-M   'P 1'
#
loop_
_entity.id
_entity.type
_entity.pdbx_description
1 polymer ?
#
loop_
_entity_poly.entity_id
_entity_poly.type
_entity_poly.pdbx_seq_one_letter_code
_entity_poly.pdbx_strand_id
1 'polypeptide(L)'
;MSVATAAPPTNPPVRSAAEKARWSQRISARVSSAGLNVAVVALTLAWIVPTLGLLINSFRQGGAFNTSGWWTALAPPYAFTLDSYRAVLGASDLAPSFFNSFMITIPATLIPTAIAAFA
;
A
#
# COMPACT_ATOMS: atom_id res chain seq x y z
N MET A 1 79.27 -4.05 -30.21
CA MET A 1 78.11 -3.18 -29.95
C MET A 1 76.91 -3.77 -30.67
N SER A 2 75.92 -4.31 -29.95
CA SER A 2 74.54 -4.40 -30.45
C SER A 2 73.63 -4.68 -29.25
N VAL A 3 72.81 -3.70 -28.91
CA VAL A 3 71.98 -3.66 -27.70
C VAL A 3 70.67 -4.38 -28.00
N ALA A 4 70.29 -5.34 -27.16
CA ALA A 4 69.00 -6.01 -27.23
C ALA A 4 67.90 -5.06 -26.72
N THR A 5 67.03 -4.59 -27.61
CA THR A 5 65.82 -3.84 -27.27
C THR A 5 64.71 -4.82 -26.87
N ALA A 6 64.37 -4.87 -25.58
CA ALA A 6 63.21 -5.61 -25.09
C ALA A 6 61.92 -4.83 -25.39
N ALA A 7 60.93 -5.49 -25.99
CA ALA A 7 59.60 -4.92 -26.25
C ALA A 7 58.81 -4.75 -24.92
N PRO A 8 57.96 -3.71 -24.78
CA PRO A 8 57.25 -3.44 -23.55
C PRO A 8 56.08 -4.43 -23.35
N PRO A 9 55.73 -4.79 -22.10
CA PRO A 9 54.63 -5.68 -21.83
C PRO A 9 53.29 -5.01 -22.18
N THR A 10 52.60 -5.52 -23.20
CA THR A 10 51.22 -5.12 -23.49
C THR A 10 50.29 -5.82 -22.53
N ASN A 11 49.94 -5.15 -21.42
CA ASN A 11 48.85 -5.60 -20.59
C ASN A 11 47.54 -5.59 -21.42
N PRO A 12 46.79 -6.69 -21.51
CA PRO A 12 45.50 -6.68 -22.19
C PRO A 12 44.54 -5.72 -21.47
N PRO A 13 43.58 -5.11 -22.19
CA PRO A 13 42.69 -4.11 -21.60
C PRO A 13 41.83 -4.74 -20.50
N VAL A 14 41.97 -4.23 -19.28
CA VAL A 14 41.16 -4.62 -18.11
C VAL A 14 39.74 -4.05 -18.27
N ARG A 15 38.95 -4.57 -19.20
CA ARG A 15 37.54 -4.14 -19.43
C ARG A 15 36.49 -5.17 -19.01
N SER A 16 36.86 -6.29 -18.40
CA SER A 16 35.94 -7.43 -18.31
C SER A 16 35.18 -7.60 -16.99
N ALA A 17 35.69 -7.13 -15.85
CA ALA A 17 35.07 -7.38 -14.55
C ALA A 17 34.02 -6.31 -14.16
N ALA A 18 34.37 -5.03 -14.34
CA ALA A 18 33.50 -3.91 -13.96
C ALA A 18 32.24 -3.81 -14.84
N GLU A 19 32.34 -4.17 -16.12
CA GLU A 19 31.23 -4.09 -17.08
C GLU A 19 30.21 -5.23 -16.89
N LYS A 20 30.68 -6.44 -16.56
CA LYS A 20 29.83 -7.60 -16.25
C LYS A 20 29.05 -7.42 -14.94
N ALA A 21 29.70 -6.90 -13.88
CA ALA A 21 29.05 -6.60 -12.60
C ALA A 21 27.92 -5.56 -12.75
N ARG A 22 28.14 -4.57 -13.61
CA ARG A 22 27.17 -3.51 -13.89
C ARG A 22 25.98 -3.99 -14.73
N TRP A 23 26.15 -5.04 -15.54
CA TRP A 23 25.06 -5.64 -16.33
C TRP A 23 24.18 -6.57 -15.48
N SER A 24 24.78 -7.40 -14.63
CA SER A 24 24.06 -8.26 -13.69
C SER A 24 23.30 -7.45 -12.64
N GLN A 25 23.86 -6.34 -12.15
CA GLN A 25 23.16 -5.40 -11.26
C GLN A 25 21.95 -4.71 -11.92
N ARG A 26 22.01 -4.40 -13.23
CA ARG A 26 20.89 -3.73 -13.92
C ARG A 26 19.74 -4.68 -14.23
N ILE A 27 20.03 -5.96 -14.48
CA ILE A 27 19.01 -6.99 -14.68
C ILE A 27 18.44 -7.45 -13.34
N SER A 28 19.27 -7.65 -12.31
CA SER A 28 18.78 -8.00 -10.97
C SER A 28 17.94 -6.88 -10.35
N ALA A 29 18.27 -5.60 -10.61
CA ALA A 29 17.46 -4.45 -10.19
C ALA A 29 16.05 -4.43 -10.84
N ARG A 30 15.90 -4.95 -12.06
CA ARG A 30 14.60 -5.04 -12.74
C ARG A 30 13.79 -6.29 -12.38
N VAL A 31 14.47 -7.41 -12.10
CA VAL A 31 13.81 -8.67 -11.74
C VAL A 31 13.43 -8.71 -10.26
N SER A 32 14.24 -8.13 -9.37
CA SER A 32 13.91 -7.93 -7.95
C SER A 32 12.67 -7.04 -7.77
N SER A 33 12.49 -6.03 -8.63
CA SER A 33 11.34 -5.13 -8.57
C SER A 33 10.06 -5.75 -9.14
N ALA A 34 10.12 -6.64 -10.14
CA ALA A 34 8.90 -7.23 -10.69
C ALA A 34 8.17 -8.16 -9.69
N GLY A 35 8.89 -9.05 -9.00
CA GLY A 35 8.30 -9.94 -7.99
C GLY A 35 7.78 -9.18 -6.77
N LEU A 36 8.55 -8.19 -6.30
CA LEU A 36 8.13 -7.32 -5.21
C LEU A 36 6.90 -6.49 -5.60
N ASN A 37 6.86 -5.91 -6.81
CA ASN A 37 5.72 -5.15 -7.28
C ASN A 37 4.46 -6.02 -7.38
N VAL A 38 4.58 -7.25 -7.88
CA VAL A 38 3.45 -8.19 -7.91
C VAL A 38 2.99 -8.53 -6.50
N ALA A 39 3.91 -8.77 -5.57
CA ALA A 39 3.58 -9.05 -4.17
C ALA A 39 2.89 -7.86 -3.50
N VAL A 40 3.38 -6.63 -3.71
CA VAL A 40 2.78 -5.39 -3.19
C VAL A 40 1.39 -5.20 -3.79
N VAL A 41 1.23 -5.31 -5.12
CA VAL A 41 -0.07 -5.17 -5.79
C VAL A 41 -1.05 -6.24 -5.30
N ALA A 42 -0.62 -7.50 -5.18
CA ALA A 42 -1.46 -8.57 -4.67
C ALA A 42 -1.91 -8.29 -3.22
N LEU A 43 -1.00 -7.82 -2.36
CA LEU A 43 -1.31 -7.43 -0.99
C LEU A 43 -2.29 -6.23 -0.95
N THR A 44 -2.07 -5.23 -1.79
CA THR A 44 -2.98 -4.08 -1.93
C THR A 44 -4.37 -4.52 -2.37
N LEU A 45 -4.47 -5.38 -3.39
CA LEU A 45 -5.75 -5.92 -3.84
C LEU A 45 -6.42 -6.77 -2.76
N ALA A 46 -5.67 -7.62 -2.08
CA ALA A 46 -6.16 -8.46 -0.98
C ALA A 46 -6.75 -7.60 0.16
N TRP A 47 -6.12 -6.47 0.49
CA TRP A 47 -6.66 -5.50 1.44
C TRP A 47 -7.85 -4.70 0.89
N ILE A 48 -7.91 -4.42 -0.42
CA ILE A 48 -9.04 -3.68 -1.00
C ILE A 48 -10.34 -4.50 -0.91
N VAL A 49 -10.29 -5.83 -1.06
CA VAL A 49 -11.48 -6.69 -1.01
C VAL A 49 -12.39 -6.42 0.21
N PRO A 50 -11.91 -6.43 1.48
CA PRO A 50 -12.77 -6.13 2.63
C PRO A 50 -13.29 -4.68 2.63
N THR A 51 -12.48 -3.70 2.19
CA THR A 51 -12.93 -2.30 2.11
C THR A 51 -14.06 -2.13 1.08
N LEU A 52 -13.94 -2.79 -0.07
CA LEU A 52 -14.94 -2.76 -1.12
C LEU A 52 -16.22 -3.50 -0.69
N GLY A 53 -16.07 -4.63 0.01
CA GLY A 53 -17.21 -5.35 0.58
C GLY A 53 -17.99 -4.52 1.59
N LEU A 54 -17.30 -3.79 2.48
CA LEU A 54 -17.92 -2.86 3.42
C LEU A 54 -18.62 -1.71 2.70
N LEU A 55 -17.99 -1.13 1.68
CA LEU A 55 -18.56 -0.05 0.88
C LEU A 55 -19.84 -0.49 0.16
N ILE A 56 -19.85 -1.66 -0.47
CA ILE A 56 -21.05 -2.16 -1.15
C ILE A 56 -22.15 -2.43 -0.12
N ASN A 57 -21.78 -2.98 1.03
CA ASN A 57 -22.74 -3.30 2.08
C ASN A 57 -23.36 -2.06 2.75
N SER A 58 -22.68 -0.92 2.79
CA SER A 58 -23.23 0.31 3.36
C SER A 58 -24.44 0.84 2.58
N PHE A 59 -24.52 0.54 1.29
CA PHE A 59 -25.66 0.85 0.43
C PHE A 59 -26.72 -0.27 0.37
N ARG A 60 -26.48 -1.44 0.98
CA ARG A 60 -27.49 -2.51 1.05
C ARG A 60 -28.45 -2.24 2.21
N GLN A 61 -29.66 -2.79 2.10
CA GLN A 61 -30.64 -2.75 3.18
C GLN A 61 -30.12 -3.41 4.46
N GLY A 62 -30.44 -2.83 5.61
CA GLY A 62 -30.05 -3.35 6.92
C GLY A 62 -30.47 -4.81 7.11
N GLY A 63 -29.51 -5.69 7.37
CA GLY A 63 -29.71 -7.13 7.56
C GLY A 63 -29.29 -8.02 6.39
N ALA A 64 -29.11 -7.47 5.18
CA ALA A 64 -28.71 -8.25 4.00
C ALA A 64 -27.30 -8.86 4.09
N PHE A 65 -26.44 -8.31 4.96
CA PHE A 65 -25.11 -8.85 5.27
C PHE A 65 -25.14 -10.18 6.03
N ASN A 66 -26.24 -10.51 6.73
CA ASN A 66 -26.36 -11.76 7.49
C ASN A 66 -26.77 -12.96 6.62
N THR A 67 -27.34 -12.70 5.44
CA THR A 67 -27.96 -13.74 4.60
C THR A 67 -27.21 -13.99 3.30
N SER A 68 -26.40 -13.04 2.83
CA SER A 68 -25.74 -13.13 1.52
C SER A 68 -24.49 -12.26 1.41
N GLY A 69 -23.51 -12.73 0.63
CA GLY A 69 -22.26 -12.01 0.38
C GLY A 69 -22.48 -10.68 -0.35
N TRP A 70 -21.55 -9.73 -0.16
CA TRP A 70 -21.64 -8.37 -0.72
C TRP A 70 -21.68 -8.34 -2.26
N TRP A 71 -21.04 -9.30 -2.93
CA TRP A 71 -21.03 -9.42 -4.39
C TRP A 71 -22.42 -9.66 -4.99
N THR A 72 -23.38 -10.17 -4.20
CA THR A 72 -24.76 -10.39 -4.65
C THR A 72 -25.50 -9.08 -4.94
N ALA A 73 -25.10 -7.96 -4.33
CA ALA A 73 -25.68 -6.66 -4.61
C ALA A 73 -25.29 -6.10 -5.99
N LEU A 74 -24.26 -6.68 -6.64
CA LEU A 74 -23.84 -6.33 -7.99
C LEU A 74 -24.63 -7.09 -9.07
N ALA A 75 -25.51 -8.02 -8.67
CA ALA A 75 -26.39 -8.77 -9.56
C ALA A 75 -27.85 -8.24 -9.45
N PRO A 76 -28.64 -8.30 -10.53
CA PRO A 76 -30.06 -7.94 -10.48
C PRO A 76 -30.87 -8.85 -9.53
N PRO A 77 -31.89 -8.33 -8.83
CA PRO A 77 -32.35 -6.94 -8.80
C PRO A 77 -31.47 -6.03 -7.92
N TYR A 78 -31.12 -4.85 -8.44
CA TYR A 78 -30.34 -3.87 -7.70
C TYR A 78 -31.17 -3.19 -6.61
N ALA A 79 -30.80 -3.37 -5.35
CA ALA A 79 -31.51 -2.84 -4.19
C ALA A 79 -30.58 -1.97 -3.32
N PHE A 80 -30.16 -0.83 -3.87
CA PHE A 80 -29.34 0.15 -3.15
C PHE A 80 -30.22 1.17 -2.41
N THR A 81 -29.91 1.45 -1.15
CA THR A 81 -30.59 2.41 -0.27
C THR A 81 -29.59 3.21 0.57
N LEU A 82 -30.06 4.30 1.17
CA LEU A 82 -29.32 5.14 2.11
C LEU A 82 -29.88 5.07 3.54
N ASP A 83 -30.81 4.15 3.81
CA ASP A 83 -31.48 4.07 5.11
C ASP A 83 -30.52 3.73 6.25
N SER A 84 -29.49 2.92 5.97
CA SER A 84 -28.41 2.63 6.93
C SER A 84 -27.71 3.90 7.42
N TYR A 85 -27.47 4.87 6.54
CA TYR A 85 -26.86 6.16 6.91
C TYR A 85 -27.84 7.05 7.68
N ARG A 86 -29.11 7.10 7.28
CA ARG A 86 -30.15 7.87 7.99
C ARG A 86 -30.35 7.36 9.41
N ALA A 87 -30.36 6.04 9.59
CA ALA A 87 -30.50 5.40 10.89
C ALA A 87 -29.34 5.78 11.84
N VAL A 88 -28.11 5.78 11.33
CA VAL A 88 -26.92 6.09 12.13
C VAL A 88 -26.80 7.59 12.40
N LEU A 89 -27.01 8.45 11.41
CA LEU A 89 -26.94 9.90 11.57
C LEU A 89 -28.09 10.47 12.42
N GLY A 90 -29.25 9.81 12.41
CA GLY A 90 -30.39 10.15 13.26
C GLY A 90 -30.27 9.62 14.70
N ALA A 91 -29.27 8.80 15.01
CA ALA A 91 -29.10 8.24 16.35
C ALA A 91 -28.64 9.33 17.35
N SER A 92 -29.32 9.41 18.50
CA SER A 92 -29.06 10.41 19.55
C SER A 92 -27.63 10.36 20.09
N ASP A 93 -27.01 9.18 20.10
CA ASP A 93 -25.73 8.94 20.77
C ASP A 93 -24.51 9.11 19.85
N LEU A 94 -24.71 9.28 18.53
CA LEU A 94 -23.60 9.40 17.59
C LEU A 94 -22.82 10.69 17.79
N ALA A 95 -23.51 11.84 17.81
CA ALA A 95 -22.89 13.15 17.95
C ALA A 95 -22.07 13.31 19.25
N PRO A 96 -22.61 12.98 20.45
CA PRO A 96 -21.82 13.07 21.68
C PRO A 96 -20.64 12.08 21.69
N SER A 97 -20.81 10.85 21.17
CA SER A 97 -19.73 9.87 21.12
C SER A 97 -18.59 10.32 20.20
N PHE A 98 -18.91 10.89 19.04
CA PHE A 98 -17.94 11.46 18.10
C PHE A 98 -17.15 12.60 18.76
N PHE A 99 -17.84 13.51 19.46
CA PHE A 99 -17.19 14.62 20.18
C PHE A 99 -16.27 14.14 21.31
N ASN A 100 -16.69 13.12 22.07
CA ASN A 100 -15.84 12.50 23.09
C ASN A 100 -14.52 11.99 22.49
N SER A 101 -14.53 11.39 21.30
CA SER A 101 -13.32 10.96 20.61
C SER A 101 -12.42 12.13 20.19
N PHE A 102 -12.96 13.26 19.70
CA PHE A 102 -12.11 14.45 19.42
C PHE A 102 -11.47 15.02 20.67
N MET A 103 -12.26 15.14 21.75
CA MET A 103 -11.77 15.66 23.02
C MET A 103 -10.61 14.84 23.58
N ILE A 104 -10.54 13.54 23.28
CA ILE A 104 -9.44 12.66 23.68
C ILE A 104 -8.29 12.67 22.66
N THR A 105 -8.57 12.59 21.36
CA THR A 105 -7.54 12.44 20.32
C THR A 105 -6.72 13.71 20.09
N ILE A 106 -7.32 14.89 20.27
CA ILE A 106 -6.62 16.19 20.16
C ILE A 106 -5.49 16.30 21.19
N PRO A 107 -5.72 16.19 22.51
CA PRO A 107 -4.64 16.24 23.48
C PRO A 107 -3.69 15.05 23.37
N ALA A 108 -4.21 13.85 23.06
CA ALA A 108 -3.38 12.65 22.91
C ALA A 108 -2.40 12.74 21.72
N THR A 109 -2.74 13.49 20.67
CA THR A 109 -1.82 13.72 19.53
C THR A 109 -0.91 14.91 19.81
N LEU A 110 -1.47 16.00 20.34
CA LEU A 110 -0.71 17.25 20.52
C LEU A 110 0.37 17.14 21.60
N ILE A 111 0.09 16.51 22.74
CA ILE A 111 1.07 16.43 23.85
C ILE A 111 2.32 15.66 23.40
N PRO A 112 2.24 14.43 22.84
CA PRO A 112 3.41 13.71 22.38
C PRO A 112 4.14 14.40 21.23
N THR A 113 3.41 14.94 20.24
CA THR A 113 4.04 15.65 19.11
C THR A 113 4.75 16.92 19.56
N ALA A 114 4.18 17.68 20.49
CA ALA A 114 4.82 18.87 21.05
C ALA A 114 6.08 18.51 21.84
N ILE A 115 6.02 17.48 22.70
CA ILE A 115 7.22 17.01 23.43
C ILE A 115 8.29 16.55 22.44
N ALA A 116 7.95 15.77 21.43
CA ALA A 116 8.90 15.31 20.41
C ALA A 116 9.49 16.44 19.56
N ALA A 117 8.77 17.56 19.39
CA ALA A 117 9.23 18.70 18.60
C ALA A 117 10.22 19.62 19.34
N PHE A 118 10.17 19.65 20.67
CA PHE A 118 11.09 20.44 21.52
C PHE A 118 12.21 19.61 22.17
N ALA A 119 12.13 18.28 22.11
CA ALA A 119 13.12 17.36 22.67
C ALA A 119 14.36 17.18 21.77
#